data_AF-M6UWP5-F1
#
_entry.id   AF-M6UWP5-F1
#
_cell.length_a   1.000
_cell.length_b   1.000
_cell.length_c   1.000
_cell.angle_alpha   90.00
_cell.angle_beta   90.00
_cell.angle_gamma   90.00
#
_symmetry.space_group_name_H-M   'P 1'
#
loop_
_entity.id
_entity.type
_entity.pdbx_description
1 polymer ?
#
loop_
_entity_poly.entity_id
_entity_poly.type
_entity_poly.pdbx_seq_one_letter_code
_entity_poly.pdbx_strand_id
1 'polypeptide(L)'
;MPETLIPISNNEIKVYFQNLFQKITAEDINRLSGAQTSHSIVPAILSSILATIGKTSETAIGFNVTLENSNTIRVSPGIFINTDTVYIVPELFLTPNTNSLSGIFEFELETSLTDEKAVPIFDSVTERFKPTPKPTRKTYRTNLFEQWSSNSDIVLVTTNRICLLSYRKSSTTGPITNVTRVLPVYDPGLIGIDVELDPGILENDSLADAINWIYNHVETKNFIKTSASPGYDNANFRVRTQGNFAYWSKDNGSTWLPFA
;
A
#
# COMPACT_ATOMS: atom_id res chain seq x y z
N MET A 1 8.13 9.70 -30.97
CA MET A 1 8.33 10.94 -30.19
C MET A 1 9.47 10.67 -29.22
N PRO A 2 10.33 11.64 -28.89
CA PRO A 2 11.39 11.45 -27.91
C PRO A 2 10.80 11.18 -26.52
N GLU A 3 11.44 10.26 -25.80
CA GLU A 3 11.08 9.83 -24.44
C GLU A 3 12.31 9.99 -23.54
N THR A 4 12.08 10.38 -22.28
CA THR A 4 13.13 10.52 -21.28
C THR A 4 12.66 9.93 -19.96
N LEU A 5 13.41 8.94 -19.43
CA LEU A 5 13.18 8.41 -18.09
C LEU A 5 13.66 9.43 -17.04
N ILE A 6 12.78 9.78 -16.12
CA ILE A 6 13.07 10.68 -15.00
C ILE A 6 13.35 9.81 -13.77
N PRO A 7 14.56 9.87 -13.19
CA PRO A 7 14.89 9.08 -12.02
C PRO A 7 14.08 9.56 -10.81
N ILE A 8 13.41 8.62 -10.15
CA ILE A 8 12.69 8.87 -8.89
C ILE A 8 13.16 7.85 -7.84
N SER A 9 13.21 8.27 -6.59
CA SER A 9 13.67 7.47 -5.44
C SER A 9 12.57 7.38 -4.37
N ASN A 10 12.67 6.45 -3.43
CA ASN A 10 11.69 6.25 -2.36
C ASN A 10 10.25 5.97 -2.85
N ASN A 11 10.14 5.29 -3.98
CA ASN A 11 8.93 4.94 -4.72
C ASN A 11 8.70 3.43 -4.78
N GLU A 12 9.34 2.66 -3.89
CA GLU A 12 9.26 1.20 -3.86
C GLU A 12 8.45 0.70 -2.66
N ILE A 13 7.47 -0.14 -2.94
CA ILE A 13 6.79 -0.96 -1.93
C ILE A 13 7.17 -2.41 -2.15
N LYS A 14 7.60 -3.09 -1.09
CA LYS A 14 7.98 -4.50 -1.13
C LYS A 14 7.01 -5.32 -0.29
N VAL A 15 6.43 -6.34 -0.92
CA VAL A 15 5.56 -7.31 -0.26
C VAL A 15 6.25 -8.68 -0.25
N TYR A 16 5.95 -9.49 0.76
CA TYR A 16 6.45 -10.86 0.82
C TYR A 16 6.01 -11.68 -0.40
N PHE A 17 6.93 -12.50 -0.93
CA PHE A 17 6.67 -13.41 -2.03
C PHE A 17 7.13 -14.83 -1.66
N GLN A 18 6.22 -15.79 -1.80
CA GLN A 18 6.48 -17.22 -1.59
C GLN A 18 6.65 -17.93 -2.93
N ASN A 19 7.75 -18.64 -3.11
CA ASN A 19 7.99 -19.43 -4.32
C ASN A 19 7.19 -20.74 -4.29
N LEU A 20 6.76 -21.24 -5.46
CA LEU A 20 5.88 -22.42 -5.63
C LEU A 20 6.37 -23.72 -4.95
N PHE A 21 7.68 -23.87 -4.72
CA PHE A 21 8.27 -25.06 -4.09
C PHE A 21 9.10 -24.74 -2.84
N GLN A 22 8.95 -23.53 -2.33
CA GLN A 22 9.63 -23.13 -1.09
C GLN A 22 8.94 -23.77 0.11
N LYS A 23 9.74 -24.34 1.02
CA LYS A 23 9.25 -24.83 2.31
C LYS A 23 8.68 -23.66 3.10
N ILE A 24 7.44 -23.80 3.57
CA ILE A 24 6.82 -22.83 4.47
C ILE A 24 7.46 -22.97 5.86
N THR A 25 7.97 -21.87 6.40
CA THR A 25 8.52 -21.81 7.76
C THR A 25 7.53 -21.15 8.73
N ALA A 26 7.75 -21.30 10.04
CA ALA A 26 6.95 -20.60 11.04
C ALA A 26 7.02 -19.06 10.88
N GLU A 27 8.16 -18.54 10.44
CA GLU A 27 8.31 -17.12 10.15
C GLU A 27 7.44 -16.69 8.96
N ASP A 28 7.35 -17.53 7.92
CA ASP A 28 6.46 -17.27 6.77
C ASP A 28 4.99 -17.27 7.17
N ILE A 29 4.58 -18.10 8.13
CA ILE A 29 3.23 -18.09 8.69
C ILE A 29 2.96 -16.78 9.46
N ASN A 30 3.92 -16.30 10.24
CA ASN A 30 3.82 -14.99 10.92
C ASN A 30 3.71 -13.83 9.91
N ARG A 31 4.45 -13.92 8.80
CA ARG A 31 4.35 -12.96 7.70
C ARG A 31 2.98 -12.99 7.07
N LEU A 32 2.44 -14.16 6.71
CA LEU A 32 1.15 -14.33 6.04
C LEU A 32 -0.06 -13.98 6.92
N SER A 33 0.02 -14.29 8.22
CA SER A 33 -1.03 -14.02 9.22
C SER A 33 -1.15 -12.56 9.65
N GLY A 34 -0.25 -11.69 9.17
CA GLY A 34 -0.19 -10.28 9.54
C GLY A 34 0.37 -10.00 10.92
N ALA A 35 0.96 -11.02 11.59
CA ALA A 35 1.73 -10.81 12.82
C ALA A 35 2.97 -9.94 12.57
N GLN A 36 3.43 -9.87 11.31
CA GLN A 36 4.47 -8.97 10.85
C GLN A 36 3.84 -7.90 9.94
N THR A 37 3.66 -6.69 10.47
CA THR A 37 2.98 -5.56 9.81
C THR A 37 3.60 -5.18 8.47
N SER A 38 4.88 -5.45 8.27
CA SER A 38 5.60 -5.21 7.00
C SER A 38 5.39 -6.32 5.93
N HIS A 39 4.56 -7.36 6.17
CA HIS A 39 4.55 -8.55 5.29
C HIS A 39 3.19 -9.11 4.85
N SER A 40 2.05 -8.85 5.50
CA SER A 40 0.75 -9.31 4.97
C SER A 40 -0.49 -8.74 5.68
N ILE A 41 -1.29 -7.97 4.93
CA ILE A 41 -2.77 -8.04 4.81
C ILE A 41 -3.22 -7.08 3.68
N VAL A 42 -2.32 -6.80 2.74
CA VAL A 42 -2.41 -5.63 1.86
C VAL A 42 -3.64 -5.69 0.94
N PRO A 43 -3.92 -6.77 0.18
CA PRO A 43 -5.10 -6.79 -0.69
C PRO A 43 -6.44 -6.65 0.04
N ALA A 44 -6.57 -7.23 1.24
CA ALA A 44 -7.80 -7.15 2.04
C ALA A 44 -8.00 -5.74 2.61
N ILE A 45 -6.94 -5.12 3.14
CA ILE A 45 -6.98 -3.71 3.58
C ILE A 45 -7.25 -2.77 2.40
N LEU A 46 -6.60 -2.97 1.27
CA LEU A 46 -6.78 -2.11 0.10
C LEU A 46 -8.16 -2.24 -0.50
N SER A 47 -8.69 -3.46 -0.59
CA SER A 47 -10.09 -3.68 -1.00
C SER A 47 -11.06 -3.01 -0.03
N SER A 48 -10.77 -3.02 1.27
CA SER A 48 -11.59 -2.34 2.28
C SER A 48 -11.49 -0.83 2.16
N ILE A 49 -10.30 -0.27 1.91
CA ILE A 49 -10.08 1.16 1.67
C ILE A 49 -10.83 1.60 0.41
N LEU A 50 -10.67 0.87 -0.71
CA LEU A 50 -11.37 1.13 -1.97
C LEU A 50 -12.89 1.10 -1.78
N ALA A 51 -13.41 0.08 -1.10
CA ALA A 51 -14.83 -0.02 -0.79
C ALA A 51 -15.31 1.15 0.09
N THR A 52 -14.53 1.56 1.08
CA THR A 52 -14.84 2.68 1.99
C THR A 52 -14.93 4.01 1.24
N ILE A 53 -14.08 4.23 0.24
CA ILE A 53 -14.13 5.43 -0.62
C ILE A 53 -15.10 5.28 -1.81
N GLY A 54 -15.93 4.23 -1.82
CA GLY A 54 -16.92 3.97 -2.87
C GLY A 54 -16.32 3.63 -4.24
N LYS A 55 -15.09 3.11 -4.27
CA LYS A 55 -14.39 2.73 -5.50
C LYS A 55 -14.33 1.21 -5.63
N THR A 56 -14.61 0.72 -6.83
CA THR A 56 -14.52 -0.70 -7.20
C THR A 56 -13.35 -0.97 -8.15
N SER A 57 -12.60 0.07 -8.51
CA SER A 57 -11.47 0.05 -9.45
C SER A 57 -10.27 0.79 -8.88
N GLU A 58 -9.16 0.75 -9.62
CA GLU A 58 -7.95 1.50 -9.30
C GLU A 58 -8.24 2.99 -9.09
N THR A 59 -7.54 3.59 -8.14
CA THR A 59 -7.74 5.00 -7.78
C THR A 59 -6.42 5.67 -7.42
N ALA A 60 -6.25 6.90 -7.90
CA ALA A 60 -5.17 7.78 -7.52
C ALA A 60 -5.65 8.77 -6.46
N ILE A 61 -4.82 9.03 -5.44
CA ILE A 61 -5.07 10.02 -4.39
C ILE A 61 -3.84 10.94 -4.32
N GLY A 62 -4.05 12.25 -4.23
CA GLY A 62 -2.96 13.25 -4.15
C GLY A 62 -2.59 13.86 -5.51
N PHE A 63 -1.30 13.89 -5.86
CA PHE A 63 -0.81 14.40 -7.15
C PHE A 63 -1.29 15.82 -7.47
N ASN A 64 -1.30 16.72 -6.48
CA ASN A 64 -1.56 18.13 -6.77
C ASN A 64 -0.42 18.69 -7.64
N VAL A 65 -0.77 19.43 -8.68
CA VAL A 65 0.17 19.95 -9.66
C VAL A 65 0.17 21.46 -9.61
N THR A 66 1.34 22.04 -9.38
CA THR A 66 1.54 23.49 -9.31
C THR A 66 2.81 23.90 -10.03
N LEU A 67 2.88 25.14 -10.48
CA LEU A 67 4.14 25.73 -10.95
C LEU A 67 4.89 26.27 -9.74
N GLU A 68 6.10 25.77 -9.51
CA GLU A 68 6.98 26.33 -8.47
C GLU A 68 7.68 27.58 -9.00
N ASN A 69 8.10 27.54 -10.27
CA ASN A 69 8.65 28.67 -10.99
C ASN A 69 8.32 28.54 -12.48
N SER A 70 8.87 29.42 -13.33
CA SER A 70 8.56 29.46 -14.76
C SER A 70 9.03 28.22 -15.54
N ASN A 71 9.89 27.37 -14.98
CA ASN A 71 10.49 26.20 -15.65
C ASN A 71 10.32 24.90 -14.86
N THR A 72 9.85 24.95 -13.62
CA THR A 72 9.73 23.78 -12.73
C THR A 72 8.28 23.57 -12.30
N ILE A 73 7.80 22.35 -12.53
CA ILE A 73 6.49 21.87 -12.10
C ILE A 73 6.69 21.08 -10.82
N ARG A 74 5.96 21.45 -9.76
CA ARG A 74 5.91 20.69 -8.52
C ARG A 74 4.69 19.78 -8.53
N VAL A 75 4.92 18.49 -8.30
CA VAL A 75 3.87 17.50 -8.10
C VAL A 75 3.95 17.03 -6.65
N SER A 76 2.90 17.28 -5.89
CA SER A 76 2.79 16.80 -4.51
C SER A 76 2.78 15.27 -4.45
N PRO A 77 3.19 14.67 -3.31
CA PRO A 77 3.13 13.22 -3.13
C PRO A 77 1.75 12.66 -3.44
N GLY A 78 1.74 11.43 -3.94
CA GLY A 78 0.51 10.74 -4.31
C GLY A 78 0.65 9.23 -4.20
N ILE A 79 -0.48 8.55 -4.19
CA ILE A 79 -0.55 7.10 -4.18
C ILE A 79 -1.50 6.60 -5.25
N PHE A 80 -1.14 5.48 -5.85
CA PHE A 80 -1.99 4.69 -6.72
C PHE A 80 -2.39 3.43 -5.99
N ILE A 81 -3.69 3.22 -5.80
CA ILE A 81 -4.23 2.04 -5.13
C ILE A 81 -4.88 1.16 -6.19
N ASN A 82 -4.48 -0.10 -6.25
CA ASN A 82 -5.23 -1.14 -6.94
C ASN A 82 -5.61 -2.27 -5.96
N THR A 83 -6.26 -3.31 -6.46
CA THR A 83 -6.72 -4.44 -5.62
C THR A 83 -5.57 -5.23 -4.99
N ASP A 84 -4.39 -5.18 -5.61
CA ASP A 84 -3.27 -6.06 -5.28
C ASP A 84 -2.21 -5.35 -4.43
N THR A 85 -2.06 -4.04 -4.58
CA THR A 85 -0.98 -3.25 -3.99
C THR A 85 -1.24 -1.74 -4.02
N VAL A 86 -0.33 -1.00 -3.38
CA VAL A 86 -0.20 0.45 -3.51
C VAL A 86 1.09 0.74 -4.25
N TYR A 87 1.06 1.77 -5.09
CA TYR A 87 2.22 2.43 -5.65
C TYR A 87 2.35 3.80 -5.00
N ILE A 88 3.54 4.13 -4.51
CA ILE A 88 3.81 5.45 -3.92
C ILE A 88 4.61 6.27 -4.91
N VAL A 89 4.20 7.52 -5.08
CA VAL A 89 4.96 8.53 -5.79
C VAL A 89 5.34 9.62 -4.78
N PRO A 90 6.63 9.86 -4.54
CA PRO A 90 7.08 10.94 -3.66
C PRO A 90 6.77 12.30 -4.29
N GLU A 91 7.12 13.37 -3.59
CA GLU A 91 7.12 14.70 -4.19
C GLU A 91 8.11 14.76 -5.37
N LEU A 92 7.69 15.41 -6.46
CA LEU A 92 8.49 15.53 -7.67
C LEU A 92 8.65 17.00 -8.07
N PHE A 93 9.87 17.34 -8.51
CA PHE A 93 10.22 18.62 -9.11
C PHE A 93 10.63 18.38 -10.56
N LEU A 94 9.68 18.59 -11.47
CA LEU A 94 9.81 18.22 -12.88
C LEU A 94 10.23 19.44 -13.68
N THR A 95 11.37 19.33 -14.37
CA THR A 95 11.82 20.33 -15.33
C THR A 95 11.69 19.72 -16.73
N PRO A 96 10.75 20.22 -17.56
CA PRO A 96 10.61 19.74 -18.92
C PRO A 96 11.90 19.84 -19.74
N ASN A 97 12.06 18.95 -20.71
CA ASN A 97 13.19 18.94 -21.62
C ASN A 97 13.39 20.31 -22.28
N THR A 98 14.64 20.74 -22.40
CA THR A 98 15.01 22.05 -22.99
C THR A 98 14.56 22.22 -24.44
N ASN A 99 14.35 21.12 -25.17
CA ASN A 99 13.89 21.16 -26.56
C ASN A 99 12.38 20.96 -26.71
N SER A 100 11.66 20.77 -25.60
CA SER A 100 10.21 20.58 -25.62
C SER A 100 9.47 21.90 -25.76
N LEU A 101 8.48 21.93 -26.64
CA LEU A 101 7.45 22.96 -26.69
C LEU A 101 6.21 22.52 -25.91
N SER A 102 5.86 21.25 -26.02
CA SER A 102 4.77 20.60 -25.29
C SER A 102 5.19 19.20 -24.87
N GLY A 103 4.52 18.65 -23.88
CA GLY A 103 4.75 17.28 -23.46
C GLY A 103 3.79 16.79 -22.39
N ILE A 104 3.94 15.53 -22.06
CA ILE A 104 3.26 14.87 -20.97
C ILE A 104 4.31 14.21 -20.07
N PHE A 105 3.97 14.14 -18.79
CA PHE A 105 4.62 13.24 -17.86
C PHE A 105 3.68 12.06 -17.60
N GLU A 106 4.20 10.85 -17.65
CA GLU A 106 3.43 9.62 -17.51
C GLU A 106 4.14 8.60 -16.61
N PHE A 107 3.35 7.81 -15.89
CA PHE A 107 3.84 6.75 -15.03
C PHE A 107 3.74 5.39 -15.72
N GLU A 108 4.76 4.58 -15.53
CA GLU A 108 4.69 3.14 -15.69
C GLU A 108 4.69 2.50 -14.30
N LEU A 109 3.73 1.61 -14.06
CA LEU A 109 3.65 0.85 -12.82
C LEU A 109 4.35 -0.49 -13.02
N GLU A 110 5.55 -0.61 -12.47
CA GLU A 110 6.40 -1.79 -12.60
C GLU A 110 6.21 -2.73 -11.42
N THR A 111 6.13 -4.03 -11.73
CA THR A 111 6.13 -5.09 -10.74
C THR A 111 7.27 -6.06 -11.04
N SER A 112 8.14 -6.32 -10.07
CA SER A 112 9.27 -7.24 -10.23
C SER A 112 9.46 -8.11 -8.99
N LEU A 113 10.11 -9.26 -9.17
CA LEU A 113 10.54 -10.12 -8.05
C LEU A 113 11.97 -9.74 -7.65
N THR A 114 12.18 -9.39 -6.39
CA THR A 114 13.47 -8.87 -5.90
C THR A 114 13.88 -9.53 -4.57
N ASP A 115 15.01 -9.06 -4.04
CA ASP A 115 15.59 -9.45 -2.76
C ASP A 115 15.85 -10.95 -2.70
N GLU A 116 16.87 -11.38 -3.45
CA GLU A 116 17.30 -12.78 -3.49
C GLU A 116 17.88 -13.22 -2.15
N LYS A 117 17.35 -14.33 -1.65
CA LYS A 117 17.91 -15.04 -0.49
C LYS A 117 17.93 -16.53 -0.75
N ALA A 118 18.83 -17.23 -0.07
CA ALA A 118 18.84 -18.68 -0.08
C ALA A 118 17.61 -19.20 0.69
N VAL A 119 16.66 -19.79 -0.04
CA VAL A 119 15.45 -20.38 0.53
C VAL A 119 15.42 -21.88 0.28
N PRO A 120 14.85 -22.68 1.19
CA PRO A 120 14.73 -24.12 1.02
C PRO A 120 13.70 -24.46 -0.08
N ILE A 121 14.17 -24.87 -1.25
CA ILE A 121 13.33 -25.30 -2.40
C ILE A 121 13.31 -26.82 -2.48
N PHE A 122 12.15 -27.41 -2.72
CA PHE A 122 12.01 -28.84 -2.96
C PHE A 122 12.61 -29.23 -4.32
N ASP A 123 13.57 -30.15 -4.31
CA ASP A 123 14.16 -30.76 -5.50
C ASP A 123 13.46 -32.09 -5.76
N SER A 124 12.76 -32.19 -6.89
CA SER A 124 11.97 -33.39 -7.25
C SER A 124 12.82 -34.59 -7.65
N VAL A 125 14.11 -34.41 -7.96
CA VAL A 125 15.02 -35.51 -8.34
C VAL A 125 15.64 -36.14 -7.09
N THR A 126 16.04 -35.30 -6.13
CA THR A 126 16.67 -35.78 -4.89
C THR A 126 15.70 -35.92 -3.72
N GLU A 127 14.44 -35.54 -3.92
CA GLU A 127 13.36 -35.58 -2.93
C GLU A 127 13.70 -34.86 -1.62
N ARG A 128 14.52 -33.81 -1.72
CA ARG A 128 15.04 -33.07 -0.56
C ARG A 128 14.92 -31.58 -0.78
N PHE A 129 14.78 -30.85 0.32
CA PHE A 129 14.90 -29.40 0.30
C PHE A 129 16.36 -28.99 0.21
N LYS A 130 16.69 -28.12 -0.74
CA LYS A 130 18.03 -27.54 -0.89
C LYS A 130 17.96 -26.02 -0.86
N PRO A 131 18.85 -25.34 -0.12
CA PRO A 131 18.95 -23.88 -0.18
C PRO A 131 19.29 -23.45 -1.62
N THR A 132 18.41 -22.64 -2.21
CA THR A 132 18.58 -22.11 -3.56
C THR A 132 18.31 -20.61 -3.54
N PRO A 133 19.15 -19.77 -4.17
CA PRO A 133 18.87 -18.35 -4.33
C PRO A 133 17.55 -18.15 -5.10
N LYS A 134 16.56 -17.52 -4.46
CA LYS A 134 15.30 -17.14 -5.07
C LYS A 134 14.85 -15.77 -4.54
N PRO A 135 14.06 -15.02 -5.31
CA PRO A 135 13.47 -13.78 -4.83
C PRO A 135 12.53 -14.07 -3.66
N THR A 136 12.56 -13.18 -2.66
CA THR A 136 11.70 -13.26 -1.45
C THR A 136 10.74 -12.09 -1.32
N ARG A 137 10.80 -11.15 -2.26
CA ARG A 137 9.93 -9.99 -2.32
C ARG A 137 9.35 -9.81 -3.72
N LYS A 138 8.12 -9.32 -3.76
CA LYS A 138 7.53 -8.70 -4.93
C LYS A 138 7.57 -7.19 -4.70
N THR A 139 8.30 -6.49 -5.55
CA THR A 139 8.52 -5.04 -5.49
C THR A 139 7.62 -4.36 -6.50
N TYR A 140 6.92 -3.33 -6.03
CA TYR A 140 6.07 -2.45 -6.80
C TYR A 140 6.75 -1.09 -6.86
N ARG A 141 7.06 -0.64 -8.07
CA ARG A 141 7.79 0.59 -8.33
C ARG A 141 7.04 1.41 -9.36
N THR A 142 7.05 2.73 -9.20
CA THR A 142 6.58 3.65 -10.25
C THR A 142 7.76 4.19 -11.03
N ASN A 143 7.78 4.09 -12.35
CA ASN A 143 8.76 4.75 -13.19
C ASN A 143 8.10 5.98 -13.85
N LEU A 144 8.82 7.09 -13.91
CA LEU A 144 8.31 8.34 -14.48
C LEU A 144 8.99 8.63 -15.81
N PHE A 145 8.20 8.90 -16.84
CA PHE A 145 8.69 9.26 -18.16
C PHE A 145 8.16 10.62 -18.57
N GLU A 146 9.00 11.34 -19.30
CA GLU A 146 8.60 12.51 -20.06
C GLU A 146 8.50 12.12 -21.54
N GLN A 147 7.37 12.42 -22.16
CA GLN A 147 7.23 12.41 -23.61
C GLN A 147 6.95 13.82 -24.09
N TRP A 148 7.66 14.23 -25.13
CA TRP A 148 7.61 15.63 -25.55
C TRP A 148 7.70 15.80 -27.06
N SER A 149 7.29 16.98 -27.51
CA SER A 149 7.39 17.40 -28.90
C SER A 149 7.94 18.82 -28.99
N SER A 150 8.79 19.06 -29.99
CA SER A 150 9.27 20.41 -30.32
C SER A 150 8.30 21.17 -31.23
N ASN A 151 7.36 20.47 -31.88
CA ASN A 151 6.58 20.99 -33.02
C ASN A 151 5.07 20.71 -32.97
N SER A 152 4.62 19.73 -32.17
CA SER A 152 3.21 19.32 -32.05
C SER A 152 2.66 19.77 -30.71
N ASP A 153 1.36 20.09 -30.64
CA ASP A 153 0.66 20.37 -29.39
C ASP A 153 0.11 19.10 -28.72
N ILE A 154 0.00 17.99 -29.46
CA ILE A 154 -0.59 16.76 -28.94
C ILE A 154 0.49 15.68 -28.84
N VAL A 155 0.76 15.28 -27.61
CA VAL A 155 1.57 14.11 -27.25
C VAL A 155 0.61 13.04 -26.71
N LEU A 156 0.68 11.84 -27.30
CA LEU A 156 -0.18 10.72 -26.92
C LEU A 156 0.47 9.92 -25.80
N VAL A 157 -0.35 9.38 -24.91
CA VAL A 157 0.08 8.52 -23.81
C VAL A 157 0.57 7.18 -24.37
N THR A 158 1.68 6.66 -23.83
CA THR A 158 2.18 5.34 -24.23
C THR A 158 1.23 4.26 -23.74
N THR A 159 1.07 3.20 -24.55
CA THR A 159 0.32 2.01 -24.17
C THR A 159 0.81 1.46 -22.81
N ASN A 160 -0.12 1.13 -21.92
CA ASN A 160 0.13 0.64 -20.55
C ASN A 160 0.78 1.66 -19.58
N ARG A 161 0.80 2.95 -19.92
CA ARG A 161 1.20 4.02 -19.01
C ARG A 161 0.02 4.90 -18.64
N ILE A 162 0.17 5.60 -17.52
CA ILE A 162 -0.85 6.47 -16.96
C ILE A 162 -0.36 7.91 -17.07
N CYS A 163 -1.10 8.75 -17.79
CA CYS A 163 -0.75 10.17 -17.92
C CYS A 163 -0.98 10.89 -16.59
N LEU A 164 0.07 11.52 -16.06
CA LEU A 164 0.03 12.34 -14.86
C LEU A 164 -0.48 13.74 -15.20
N LEU A 165 0.23 14.42 -16.08
CA LEU A 165 -0.01 15.81 -16.44
C LEU A 165 0.50 16.11 -17.85
N SER A 166 -0.06 17.17 -18.43
CA SER A 166 0.41 17.77 -19.68
C SER A 166 0.91 19.18 -19.42
N TYR A 167 1.93 19.60 -20.16
CA TYR A 167 2.45 20.97 -20.08
C TYR A 167 2.66 21.56 -21.47
N ARG A 168 2.73 22.89 -21.52
CA ARG A 168 3.07 23.68 -22.70
C ARG A 168 3.98 24.83 -22.33
N LYS A 169 4.92 25.15 -23.20
CA LYS A 169 5.87 26.26 -23.10
C LYS A 169 5.58 27.30 -24.18
N SER A 170 6.04 28.54 -23.97
CA SER A 170 5.86 29.63 -24.95
C SER A 170 6.70 29.43 -26.21
N SER A 171 7.84 28.76 -26.07
CA SER A 171 8.76 28.35 -27.11
C SER A 171 9.57 27.16 -26.57
N THR A 172 10.35 26.48 -27.42
CA THR A 172 11.14 25.32 -26.98
C THR A 172 12.06 25.64 -25.81
N THR A 173 12.67 26.83 -25.77
CA THR A 173 13.52 27.31 -24.68
C THR A 173 12.82 28.28 -23.71
N GLY A 174 11.54 28.57 -23.93
CA GLY A 174 10.77 29.54 -23.17
C GLY A 174 10.16 28.97 -21.88
N PRO A 175 9.55 29.83 -21.05
CA PRO A 175 8.88 29.40 -19.82
C PRO A 175 7.64 28.54 -20.11
N ILE A 176 7.24 27.77 -19.10
CA ILE A 176 5.99 27.02 -19.04
C ILE A 176 4.83 28.01 -18.97
N THR A 177 3.88 27.88 -19.90
CA THR A 177 2.69 28.72 -19.99
C THR A 177 1.45 28.02 -19.47
N ASN A 178 1.38 26.70 -19.59
CA ASN A 178 0.25 25.92 -19.12
C ASN A 178 0.73 24.59 -18.53
N VAL A 179 0.11 24.18 -17.42
CA VAL A 179 0.24 22.86 -16.83
C VAL A 179 -1.15 22.40 -16.43
N THR A 180 -1.51 21.19 -16.82
CA THR A 180 -2.82 20.61 -16.51
C THR A 180 -2.61 19.20 -16.00
N ARG A 181 -3.14 18.88 -14.81
CA ARG A 181 -3.21 17.51 -14.31
C ARG A 181 -4.23 16.74 -15.14
N VAL A 182 -3.78 15.67 -15.79
CA VAL A 182 -4.62 14.80 -16.61
C VAL A 182 -5.08 13.60 -15.79
N LEU A 183 -4.28 13.16 -14.82
CA LEU A 183 -4.61 12.06 -13.92
C LEU A 183 -5.92 12.35 -13.16
N PRO A 184 -6.96 11.51 -13.30
CA PRO A 184 -8.13 11.58 -12.44
C PRO A 184 -7.72 11.18 -11.03
N VAL A 185 -7.76 12.14 -10.12
CA VAL A 185 -7.47 11.94 -8.71
C VAL A 185 -8.79 11.95 -7.96
N TYR A 186 -8.99 10.97 -7.10
CA TYR A 186 -10.02 11.03 -6.08
C TYR A 186 -9.65 12.10 -5.07
N ASP A 187 -10.42 13.19 -5.06
CA ASP A 187 -10.37 14.17 -3.98
C ASP A 187 -11.32 13.66 -2.88
N PRO A 188 -10.80 13.25 -1.71
CA PRO A 188 -11.64 12.91 -0.57
C PRO A 188 -12.38 14.13 -0.03
N GLY A 189 -12.10 15.33 -0.58
CA GLY A 189 -12.83 16.59 -0.52
C GLY A 189 -13.77 16.64 0.66
N LEU A 190 -13.25 17.08 1.82
CA LEU A 190 -13.99 17.16 3.09
C LEU A 190 -15.03 16.04 3.17
N ILE A 191 -14.65 14.89 3.70
CA ILE A 191 -15.61 14.04 4.39
C ILE A 191 -16.23 14.94 5.46
N GLY A 192 -17.28 15.66 5.07
CA GLY A 192 -18.13 16.44 5.93
C GLY A 192 -18.74 15.38 6.80
N ILE A 193 -18.24 15.31 8.03
CA ILE A 193 -18.96 14.68 9.13
C ILE A 193 -20.16 15.60 9.38
N ASP A 194 -21.13 15.52 8.47
CA ASP A 194 -22.52 15.91 8.70
C ASP A 194 -23.31 14.68 8.25
N VAL A 195 -23.15 13.63 9.07
CA VAL A 195 -24.02 12.46 9.02
C VAL A 195 -25.31 12.92 9.66
N GLU A 196 -26.26 13.38 8.85
CA GLU A 196 -27.63 13.54 9.29
C GLU A 196 -28.16 12.13 9.61
N LEU A 197 -28.21 11.85 10.91
CA LEU A 197 -28.61 10.57 11.47
C LEU A 197 -30.07 10.29 11.09
N ASP A 198 -30.32 9.25 10.30
CA ASP A 198 -31.64 8.64 10.22
C ASP A 198 -31.89 7.89 11.53
N PRO A 199 -32.82 8.35 12.39
CA PRO A 199 -33.06 7.75 13.70
C PRO A 199 -33.72 6.37 13.63
N GLY A 200 -34.00 5.85 12.43
CA GLY A 200 -34.73 4.59 12.23
C GLY A 200 -33.87 3.33 12.07
N ILE A 201 -32.54 3.43 11.88
CA ILE A 201 -31.70 2.26 11.61
C ILE A 201 -30.88 1.91 12.86
N LEU A 202 -31.30 0.82 13.51
CA LEU A 202 -30.64 0.21 14.67
C LEU A 202 -29.17 -0.10 14.34
N GLU A 203 -28.31 0.62 15.06
CA GLU A 203 -26.88 0.88 14.83
C GLU A 203 -25.99 -0.35 14.72
N ASN A 204 -25.16 -0.38 13.66
CA ASN A 204 -23.93 -1.19 13.61
C ASN A 204 -22.88 -0.64 12.62
N ASP A 205 -22.86 0.67 12.33
CA ASP A 205 -22.05 1.23 11.22
C ASP A 205 -21.40 2.59 11.55
N SER A 206 -20.50 2.65 12.55
CA SER A 206 -19.55 3.77 12.64
C SER A 206 -18.13 3.33 12.27
N LEU A 207 -17.42 4.18 11.51
CA LEU A 207 -16.00 3.97 11.20
C LEU A 207 -15.15 3.86 12.48
N ALA A 208 -15.60 4.51 13.56
CA ALA A 208 -15.03 4.39 14.88
C ALA A 208 -15.24 2.99 15.47
N ASP A 209 -16.37 2.33 15.22
CA ASP A 209 -16.60 0.93 15.61
C ASP A 209 -15.80 -0.05 14.76
N ALA A 210 -15.60 0.22 13.47
CA ALA A 210 -14.70 -0.59 12.64
C ALA A 210 -13.24 -0.47 13.10
N ILE A 211 -12.77 0.75 13.42
CA ILE A 211 -11.43 1.00 13.95
C ILE A 211 -11.29 0.41 15.37
N ASN A 212 -12.29 0.57 16.24
CA ASN A 212 -12.33 -0.04 17.56
C ASN A 212 -12.43 -1.55 17.49
N TRP A 213 -13.13 -2.12 16.50
CA TRP A 213 -13.19 -3.55 16.26
C TRP A 213 -11.83 -4.08 15.79
N ILE A 214 -11.14 -3.40 14.87
CA ILE A 214 -9.78 -3.78 14.45
C ILE A 214 -8.82 -3.69 15.64
N TYR A 215 -8.87 -2.60 16.41
CA TYR A 215 -8.05 -2.41 17.61
C TYR A 215 -8.31 -3.50 18.65
N ASN A 216 -9.59 -3.78 18.96
CA ASN A 216 -9.99 -4.86 19.86
C ASN A 216 -9.62 -6.24 19.30
N HIS A 217 -9.78 -6.48 18.00
CA HIS A 217 -9.42 -7.75 17.35
C HIS A 217 -7.92 -8.00 17.42
N VAL A 218 -7.09 -6.97 17.24
CA VAL A 218 -5.63 -7.03 17.38
C VAL A 218 -5.21 -7.23 18.83
N GLU A 219 -5.83 -6.54 19.80
CA GLU A 219 -5.56 -6.75 21.22
C GLU A 219 -6.00 -8.15 21.70
N THR A 220 -7.11 -8.68 21.20
CA THR A 220 -7.66 -9.98 21.62
C THR A 220 -6.79 -11.18 21.26
N LYS A 221 -5.83 -11.04 20.33
CA LYS A 221 -4.89 -12.13 20.01
C LYS A 221 -3.92 -12.46 21.15
N ASN A 222 -3.87 -11.65 22.20
CA ASN A 222 -3.07 -11.90 23.41
C ASN A 222 -3.86 -12.58 24.54
N PHE A 223 -5.13 -12.93 24.34
CA PHE A 223 -6.03 -13.42 25.40
C PHE A 223 -6.91 -14.58 24.93
N ILE A 224 -7.18 -15.54 25.82
CA ILE A 224 -8.24 -16.53 25.63
C ILE A 224 -9.50 -15.96 26.28
N LYS A 225 -10.58 -15.79 25.51
CA LYS A 225 -11.89 -15.38 26.03
C LYS A 225 -12.69 -16.63 26.42
N THR A 226 -13.18 -16.66 27.66
CA THR A 226 -14.21 -17.60 28.07
C THR A 226 -15.59 -17.01 27.76
N SER A 227 -16.59 -17.86 27.52
CA SER A 227 -18.00 -17.44 27.46
C SER A 227 -18.62 -17.55 28.85
N ALA A 228 -19.47 -16.59 29.21
CA ALA A 228 -20.12 -16.56 30.51
C ALA A 228 -21.02 -17.80 30.73
N SER A 229 -20.86 -18.42 31.90
CA SER A 229 -21.70 -19.50 32.43
C SER A 229 -22.31 -19.01 33.75
N PRO A 230 -23.52 -19.45 34.15
CA PRO A 230 -24.17 -18.97 35.38
C PRO A 230 -23.24 -19.11 36.60
N GLY A 231 -22.89 -17.97 37.22
CA GLY A 231 -22.00 -17.90 38.38
C GLY A 231 -20.54 -17.52 38.09
N TYR A 232 -20.15 -17.29 36.83
CA TYR A 232 -18.77 -16.94 36.45
C TYR A 232 -18.72 -15.67 35.57
N ASP A 233 -17.66 -14.87 35.75
CA ASP A 233 -17.45 -13.59 35.04
C ASP A 233 -16.86 -13.78 33.63
N ASN A 234 -17.08 -12.79 32.78
CA ASN A 234 -16.45 -12.70 31.46
C ASN A 234 -15.07 -12.04 31.65
N ALA A 235 -14.02 -12.84 31.88
CA ALA A 235 -12.68 -12.33 32.15
C ALA A 235 -11.69 -12.66 31.03
N ASN A 236 -10.87 -11.67 30.63
CA ASN A 236 -9.71 -11.91 29.79
C ASN A 236 -8.58 -12.46 30.68
N PHE A 237 -8.10 -13.67 30.41
CA PHE A 237 -6.95 -14.22 31.16
C PHE A 237 -5.71 -14.37 30.27
N ARG A 238 -4.54 -14.14 30.88
CA ARG A 238 -3.22 -14.31 30.27
C ARG A 238 -2.63 -15.64 30.70
N VAL A 239 -1.86 -16.26 29.81
CA VAL A 239 -1.14 -17.51 30.09
C VAL A 239 0.37 -17.28 29.97
N ARG A 240 1.13 -17.76 30.95
CA ARG A 240 2.59 -17.82 30.87
C ARG A 240 3.07 -19.22 31.21
N THR A 241 4.17 -19.63 30.60
CA THR A 241 4.84 -20.89 30.92
C THR A 241 6.14 -20.63 31.68
N GLN A 242 6.43 -21.47 32.67
CA GLN A 242 7.70 -21.46 33.39
C GLN A 242 8.18 -22.91 33.50
N GLY A 243 9.14 -23.29 32.65
CA GLY A 243 9.52 -24.69 32.46
C GLY A 243 8.36 -25.52 31.92
N ASN A 244 8.08 -26.67 32.54
CA ASN A 244 6.96 -27.56 32.16
C ASN A 244 5.61 -27.15 32.75
N PHE A 245 5.53 -26.05 33.50
CA PHE A 245 4.31 -25.60 34.16
C PHE A 245 3.70 -24.39 33.44
N ALA A 246 2.36 -24.36 33.38
CA ALA A 246 1.60 -23.23 32.90
C ALA A 246 0.88 -22.53 34.06
N TYR A 247 0.79 -21.20 33.96
CA TYR A 247 0.11 -20.35 34.93
C TYR A 247 -0.81 -19.38 34.19
N TRP A 248 -1.93 -19.04 34.81
CA TRP A 248 -2.88 -18.06 34.30
C TRP A 248 -3.05 -16.86 35.23
N SER A 249 -3.45 -15.73 34.66
CA SER A 249 -3.72 -14.50 35.41
C SER A 249 -4.93 -13.81 34.81
N LYS A 250 -5.89 -13.39 35.64
CA LYS A 250 -7.05 -12.58 35.24
C LYS A 250 -6.90 -11.08 35.54
N ASP A 251 -5.81 -10.70 36.19
CA ASP A 251 -5.52 -9.34 36.66
C ASP A 251 -4.31 -8.75 35.91
N ASN A 252 -4.22 -9.00 34.59
CA ASN A 252 -3.17 -8.49 33.72
C ASN A 252 -1.73 -8.82 34.15
N GLY A 253 -1.53 -9.90 34.90
CA GLY A 253 -0.23 -10.41 35.30
C GLY A 253 0.22 -9.99 36.70
N SER A 254 -0.66 -9.39 37.51
CA SER A 254 -0.38 -9.08 38.91
C SER A 254 -0.34 -10.34 39.78
N THR A 255 -1.23 -11.31 39.54
CA THR A 255 -1.27 -12.59 40.26
C THR A 255 -1.31 -13.75 39.28
N TRP A 256 -0.40 -14.71 39.45
CA TRP A 256 -0.29 -15.88 38.58
C TRP A 256 -0.70 -17.14 39.35
N LEU A 257 -1.75 -17.78 38.88
CA LEU A 257 -2.32 -18.99 39.46
C LEU A 257 -1.93 -20.19 38.59
N PRO A 258 -1.60 -21.35 39.20
CA PRO A 258 -1.37 -22.56 38.41
C PRO A 258 -2.68 -23.01 37.76
N PHE A 259 -2.58 -23.67 36.61
CA PHE A 259 -3.67 -24.53 36.14
C PHE A 259 -3.70 -25.77 37.05
N ALA A 260 -4.85 -26.04 37.66
CA ALA A 260 -5.08 -27.28 38.41
C ALA A 260 -5.23 -28.46 37.44
#